data_AF-A0A2V7Z3K8-F1
#
_entry.id   AF-A0A2V7Z3K8-F1
#
_cell.length_a   1.000
_cell.length_b   1.000
_cell.length_c   1.000
_cell.angle_alpha   90.00
_cell.angle_beta   90.00
_cell.angle_gamma   90.00
#
_symmetry.space_group_name_H-M   'P 1'
#
loop_
_entity.id
_entity.type
_entity.pdbx_description
1 polymer ?
#
loop_
_entity_poly.entity_id
_entity_poly.type
_entity_poly.pdbx_seq_one_letter_code
_entity_poly.pdbx_strand_id
1 'polypeptide(L)'
;MLKRLILGGLAAWAACAFLVELNRAVAAWDDREHVDPALGWRFETPETAALSRSLDVARQAIPPGAAIAFTAPDDPPGVELEAWRWAAYLMPDHDVLSVNDAEAGQIAQYAIGFRKEIRHPRAELMLRLPDGWLYRVKRP
;
A
#
# COMPACT_ATOMS: atom_id res chain seq x y z
N MET A 1 -55.69 -14.85 11.73
CA MET A 1 -54.48 -14.91 12.59
C MET A 1 -53.33 -15.71 11.96
N LEU A 2 -53.60 -16.85 11.31
CA LEU A 2 -52.58 -17.69 10.66
C LEU A 2 -51.60 -16.95 9.73
N LYS A 3 -52.09 -16.04 8.87
CA LYS A 3 -51.24 -15.23 7.97
C LYS A 3 -50.21 -14.38 8.71
N ARG A 4 -50.57 -13.81 9.87
CA ARG A 4 -49.66 -13.01 10.70
C ARG A 4 -48.59 -13.86 11.37
N LEU A 5 -48.95 -15.07 11.79
CA LEU A 5 -48.00 -16.03 12.36
C LEU A 5 -47.00 -16.52 11.30
N ILE A 6 -47.46 -16.81 10.09
CA ILE A 6 -46.60 -17.19 8.96
C ILE A 6 -45.64 -16.05 8.60
N LEU A 7 -46.14 -14.82 8.48
CA LEU A 7 -45.30 -13.64 8.20
C LEU A 7 -44.28 -13.38 9.31
N GLY A 8 -44.69 -13.50 10.58
CA GLY A 8 -43.78 -13.36 11.72
C GLY A 8 -42.69 -14.43 11.73
N GLY A 9 -43.05 -15.68 11.44
CA GLY A 9 -42.09 -16.78 11.31
C GLY A 9 -41.09 -16.57 10.18
N LEU A 10 -41.56 -16.12 9.01
CA LEU A 10 -40.69 -15.81 7.87
C LEU A 10 -39.75 -14.62 8.16
N ALA A 11 -40.24 -13.60 8.84
CA ALA A 11 -39.41 -12.45 9.22
C ALA A 11 -38.32 -12.83 10.24
N ALA A 12 -38.68 -13.64 11.25
CA ALA A 12 -37.72 -14.15 12.22
C ALA A 12 -36.68 -15.07 11.54
N TRP A 13 -37.11 -15.91 10.61
CA TRP A 13 -36.21 -16.75 9.82
C TRP A 13 -35.23 -15.93 8.99
N ALA A 14 -35.72 -14.90 8.29
CA ALA A 14 -34.88 -14.01 7.49
C ALA A 14 -33.87 -13.25 8.35
N ALA A 15 -34.28 -12.76 9.52
CA ALA A 15 -33.39 -12.09 10.47
C ALA A 15 -32.28 -13.04 10.97
N CYS A 16 -32.63 -14.28 11.33
CA CYS A 16 -31.64 -15.28 11.74
C CYS A 16 -30.67 -15.64 10.60
N ALA A 17 -31.17 -15.85 9.38
CA ALA A 17 -30.32 -16.14 8.22
C ALA A 17 -29.37 -14.97 7.92
N PHE A 18 -29.85 -13.74 8.00
CA PHE A 18 -29.04 -12.54 7.85
C PHE A 18 -27.94 -12.46 8.91
N LEU A 19 -28.26 -12.72 10.18
CA LEU A 19 -27.26 -12.71 11.26
C LEU A 19 -26.20 -13.80 11.08
N VAL A 20 -26.59 -14.98 10.60
CA VAL A 20 -25.63 -16.06 10.29
C VAL A 20 -24.69 -15.64 9.17
N GLU A 21 -25.21 -15.02 8.11
CA GLU A 21 -24.39 -14.58 6.98
C GLU A 21 -23.49 -13.40 7.35
N LEU A 22 -24.00 -12.46 8.14
CA LEU A 22 -23.20 -11.37 8.72
C LEU A 22 -22.06 -11.93 9.57
N ASN A 23 -22.35 -12.92 10.44
CA ASN A 23 -21.32 -13.53 11.28
C ASN A 23 -20.26 -14.26 10.45
N ARG A 24 -20.65 -14.94 9.37
CA ARG A 24 -19.69 -15.55 8.43
C ARG A 24 -18.86 -14.51 7.70
N ALA A 25 -19.47 -13.41 7.27
CA ALA A 25 -18.77 -12.32 6.61
C ALA A 25 -17.76 -11.64 7.55
N VAL A 26 -18.10 -11.47 8.82
CA VAL A 26 -17.20 -10.95 9.86
C VAL A 26 -16.10 -11.97 10.18
N ALA A 27 -16.43 -13.24 10.37
CA ALA A 27 -15.41 -14.27 10.59
C ALA A 27 -14.43 -14.37 9.40
N ALA A 28 -14.91 -14.32 8.16
CA ALA A 28 -14.07 -14.27 6.96
C ALA A 28 -13.35 -12.93 6.75
N TRP A 29 -13.73 -11.89 7.49
CA TRP A 29 -12.98 -10.64 7.58
C TRP A 29 -11.84 -10.76 8.59
N ASP A 30 -12.11 -11.33 9.75
CA ASP A 30 -11.13 -11.56 10.82
C ASP A 30 -10.06 -12.60 10.42
N ASP A 31 -10.43 -13.63 9.67
CA ASP A 31 -9.51 -14.69 9.21
C ASP A 31 -8.51 -14.21 8.13
N ARG A 32 -8.59 -12.93 7.71
CA ARG A 32 -7.67 -12.33 6.72
C ARG A 32 -6.28 -12.03 7.27
N GLU A 33 -6.04 -12.18 8.56
CA GLU A 33 -4.68 -12.10 9.14
C GLU A 33 -3.71 -13.15 8.57
N HIS A 34 -4.20 -14.19 7.87
CA HIS A 34 -3.38 -15.26 7.28
C HIS A 34 -3.18 -15.17 5.75
N VAL A 35 -3.49 -14.03 5.12
CA VAL A 35 -3.30 -13.86 3.67
C VAL A 35 -1.81 -13.64 3.35
N ASP A 36 -1.33 -14.27 2.28
CA ASP A 36 0.00 -14.06 1.70
C ASP A 36 0.35 -12.56 1.67
N PRO A 37 1.42 -12.10 2.36
CA PRO A 37 1.65 -10.67 2.59
C PRO A 37 1.83 -9.85 1.31
N ALA A 38 2.19 -10.48 0.19
CA ALA A 38 2.22 -9.83 -1.13
C ALA A 38 0.81 -9.63 -1.73
N LEU A 39 -0.11 -10.60 -1.54
CA LEU A 39 -1.51 -10.50 -2.00
C LEU A 39 -2.42 -9.71 -1.05
N GLY A 40 -1.90 -9.32 0.12
CA GLY A 40 -2.58 -8.52 1.12
C GLY A 40 -2.75 -7.04 0.76
N TRP A 41 -1.96 -6.51 -0.17
CA TRP A 41 -2.00 -5.09 -0.53
C TRP A 41 -3.19 -4.78 -1.43
N ARG A 42 -4.17 -4.04 -0.89
CA ARG A 42 -5.38 -3.62 -1.60
C ARG A 42 -5.69 -2.16 -1.27
N PHE A 43 -6.67 -1.58 -1.95
CA PHE A 43 -7.18 -0.27 -1.55
C PHE A 43 -7.60 -0.28 -0.08
N GLU A 44 -7.25 0.79 0.63
CA GLU A 44 -7.63 1.02 2.03
C GLU A 44 -7.08 0.00 3.04
N THR A 45 -6.05 -0.77 2.69
CA THR A 45 -5.33 -1.60 3.67
C THR A 45 -4.32 -0.77 4.45
N PRO A 46 -3.90 -1.21 5.66
CA PRO A 46 -2.91 -0.49 6.45
C PRO A 46 -1.61 -0.19 5.69
N GLU A 47 -1.18 -1.09 4.81
CA GLU A 47 0.03 -0.97 3.99
C GLU A 47 -0.11 0.12 2.94
N THR A 48 -1.17 0.09 2.13
CA THR A 48 -1.40 1.10 1.09
C THR A 48 -1.73 2.45 1.69
N ALA A 49 -2.42 2.49 2.83
CA ALA A 49 -2.66 3.74 3.57
C ALA A 49 -1.37 4.35 4.12
N ALA A 50 -0.48 3.54 4.69
CA ALA A 50 0.83 3.99 5.17
C ALA A 50 1.72 4.48 4.02
N LEU A 51 1.72 3.76 2.90
CA LEU A 51 2.43 4.17 1.69
C LEU A 51 1.87 5.50 1.17
N SER A 52 0.55 5.61 0.98
CA SER A 52 -0.11 6.83 0.50
C SER A 52 0.27 8.04 1.34
N ARG A 53 0.18 7.96 2.67
CA ARG A 53 0.56 9.08 3.55
C ARG A 53 2.01 9.50 3.37
N SER A 54 2.92 8.55 3.18
CA SER A 54 4.33 8.85 2.95
C SER A 54 4.58 9.49 1.59
N LEU A 55 3.90 9.01 0.55
CA LEU A 55 4.02 9.55 -0.80
C LEU A 55 3.35 10.92 -0.93
N ASP A 56 2.27 11.20 -0.21
CA ASP A 56 1.64 12.53 -0.19
C ASP A 56 2.59 13.62 0.31
N VAL A 57 3.42 13.29 1.31
CA VAL A 57 4.49 14.19 1.79
C VAL A 57 5.60 14.30 0.75
N ALA A 58 6.02 13.18 0.15
CA ALA A 58 7.08 13.17 -0.85
C ALA A 58 6.70 13.98 -2.10
N ARG A 59 5.45 13.86 -2.57
CA ARG A 59 4.91 14.60 -3.74
C ARG A 59 5.00 16.11 -3.59
N GLN A 60 4.87 16.63 -2.37
CA GLN A 60 4.99 18.07 -2.11
C GLN A 60 6.43 18.57 -2.18
N ALA A 61 7.41 17.68 -1.95
CA ALA A 61 8.83 18.00 -1.95
C ALA A 61 9.54 17.74 -3.28
N ILE A 62 8.94 16.94 -4.16
CA ILE A 62 9.53 16.49 -5.42
C ILE A 62 8.83 17.19 -6.60
N PRO A 63 9.56 17.88 -7.49
CA PRO A 63 8.96 18.50 -8.66
C PRO A 63 8.29 17.44 -9.58
N PRO A 64 7.15 17.77 -10.21
CA PRO A 64 6.52 16.89 -11.21
C PRO A 64 7.49 16.53 -12.34
N GLY A 65 7.35 15.32 -12.88
CA GLY A 65 8.19 14.77 -13.95
C GLY A 65 9.57 14.30 -13.50
N ALA A 66 9.90 14.39 -12.20
CA ALA A 66 11.16 13.87 -11.69
C ALA A 66 11.16 12.33 -11.66
N ALA A 67 12.33 11.75 -11.97
CA ALA A 67 12.59 10.33 -11.81
C ALA A 67 12.98 10.00 -10.35
N ILE A 68 12.33 8.98 -9.80
CA ILE A 68 12.41 8.56 -8.40
C ILE A 68 12.77 7.08 -8.34
N ALA A 69 13.91 6.75 -7.74
CA ALA A 69 14.20 5.36 -7.40
C ALA A 69 13.43 4.97 -6.13
N PHE A 70 12.65 3.89 -6.18
CA PHE A 70 11.86 3.40 -5.06
C PHE A 70 12.37 2.04 -4.57
N THR A 71 12.42 1.87 -3.25
CA THR A 71 12.70 0.58 -2.61
C THR A 71 11.87 0.40 -1.34
N ALA A 72 11.56 -0.85 -1.05
CA ALA A 72 10.87 -1.29 0.16
C ALA A 72 11.51 -2.60 0.67
N PRO A 73 11.18 -3.06 1.90
CA PRO A 73 11.51 -4.42 2.31
C PRO A 73 10.93 -5.44 1.33
N ASP A 74 11.71 -6.48 1.03
CA ASP A 74 11.28 -7.63 0.20
C ASP A 74 11.17 -8.89 1.06
N ASP A 75 10.67 -8.73 2.29
CA ASP A 75 10.41 -9.83 3.22
C ASP A 75 8.94 -9.75 3.70
N PRO A 76 8.08 -10.70 3.26
CA PRO A 76 8.41 -11.81 2.38
C PRO A 76 8.73 -11.40 0.92
N PRO A 77 9.37 -12.28 0.14
CA PRO A 77 9.71 -12.02 -1.26
C PRO A 77 8.49 -11.58 -2.10
N GLY A 78 8.69 -10.57 -2.94
CA GLY A 78 7.66 -10.01 -3.82
C GLY A 78 6.93 -8.79 -3.24
N VAL A 79 7.07 -8.50 -1.95
CA VAL A 79 6.49 -7.31 -1.33
C VAL A 79 7.11 -6.02 -1.89
N GLU A 80 8.41 -6.01 -2.24
CA GLU A 80 9.03 -4.81 -2.83
C GLU A 80 8.41 -4.49 -4.19
N LEU A 81 8.09 -5.51 -4.99
CA LEU A 81 7.48 -5.35 -6.29
C LEU A 81 6.06 -4.77 -6.18
N GLU A 82 5.25 -5.28 -5.26
CA GLU A 82 3.89 -4.76 -5.03
C GLU A 82 3.91 -3.34 -4.45
N ALA A 83 4.80 -3.06 -3.49
CA ALA A 83 4.98 -1.72 -2.95
C ALA A 83 5.38 -0.72 -4.05
N TRP A 84 6.28 -1.11 -4.96
CA TRP A 84 6.67 -0.28 -6.11
C TRP A 84 5.50 -0.01 -7.06
N ARG A 85 4.68 -1.02 -7.39
CA ARG A 85 3.50 -0.85 -8.25
C ARG A 85 2.51 0.14 -7.66
N TRP A 86 2.24 0.02 -6.36
CA TRP A 86 1.41 0.97 -5.63
C TRP A 86 2.03 2.37 -5.61
N ALA A 87 3.34 2.49 -5.42
CA ALA A 87 4.02 3.78 -5.44
C ALA A 87 3.90 4.48 -6.80
N ALA A 88 4.10 3.73 -7.90
CA ALA A 88 3.91 4.23 -9.26
C ALA A 88 2.44 4.66 -9.52
N TYR A 89 1.47 3.89 -9.03
CA TYR A 89 0.05 4.24 -9.11
C TYR A 89 -0.30 5.52 -8.33
N LEU A 90 0.28 5.69 -7.14
CA LEU A 90 -0.01 6.82 -6.23
C LEU A 90 0.75 8.11 -6.57
N MET A 91 1.79 8.03 -7.41
CA MET A 91 2.58 9.18 -7.88
C MET A 91 2.51 9.32 -9.41
N PRO A 92 1.32 9.56 -9.99
CA PRO A 92 1.14 9.56 -11.45
C PRO A 92 1.89 10.69 -12.17
N ASP A 93 2.28 11.74 -11.45
CA ASP A 93 3.01 12.88 -12.00
C ASP A 93 4.54 12.69 -11.96
N HIS A 94 5.02 11.52 -11.54
CA HIS A 94 6.43 11.21 -11.35
C HIS A 94 6.81 9.89 -12.02
N ASP A 95 8.08 9.75 -12.40
CA ASP A 95 8.59 8.51 -12.96
C ASP A 95 9.17 7.65 -11.84
N VAL A 96 8.38 6.69 -11.35
CA VAL A 96 8.75 5.84 -10.22
C VAL A 96 9.40 4.56 -10.73
N LEU A 97 10.71 4.45 -10.53
CA LEU A 97 11.54 3.35 -11.00
C LEU A 97 11.84 2.39 -9.85
N SER A 98 11.85 1.09 -10.14
CA SER A 98 12.32 0.10 -9.18
C SER A 98 13.83 0.28 -8.97
N VAL A 99 14.32 0.14 -7.73
CA VAL A 99 15.78 0.14 -7.47
C VAL A 99 16.51 -1.00 -8.18
N ASN A 100 15.80 -2.06 -8.56
CA ASN A 100 16.35 -3.21 -9.29
C ASN A 100 16.45 -2.94 -10.81
N ASP A 101 15.93 -1.82 -11.30
CA ASP A 101 16.12 -1.37 -12.67
C ASP A 101 17.54 -0.79 -12.84
N ALA A 102 18.28 -1.31 -13.83
CA ALA A 102 19.64 -0.87 -14.14
C ALA A 102 19.71 0.62 -14.53
N GLU A 103 18.63 1.17 -15.10
CA GLU A 103 18.57 2.59 -15.49
C GLU A 103 18.28 3.51 -14.30
N ALA A 104 17.61 3.02 -13.25
CA ALA A 104 17.23 3.82 -12.09
C ALA A 104 18.44 4.50 -11.44
N GLY A 105 19.57 3.81 -11.32
CA GLY A 105 20.81 4.36 -10.75
C GLY A 105 21.45 5.48 -11.57
N GLN A 106 21.05 5.66 -12.83
CA GLN A 106 21.59 6.65 -13.77
C GLN A 106 20.69 7.88 -13.87
N ILE A 107 19.38 7.68 -13.91
CA ILE A 107 18.42 8.76 -14.22
C ILE A 107 17.68 9.29 -12.99
N ALA A 108 17.61 8.53 -11.89
CA ALA A 108 16.90 8.96 -10.69
C ALA A 108 17.53 10.22 -10.09
N GLN A 109 16.68 11.22 -9.85
CA GLN A 109 17.05 12.48 -9.21
C GLN A 109 16.72 12.45 -7.72
N TYR A 110 15.77 11.61 -7.34
CA TYR A 110 15.32 11.39 -5.98
C TYR A 110 15.27 9.89 -5.69
N ALA A 111 15.30 9.54 -4.41
CA ALA A 111 15.05 8.19 -3.97
C ALA A 111 14.11 8.17 -2.77
N ILE A 112 13.22 7.18 -2.74
CA ILE A 112 12.30 6.95 -1.63
C ILE A 112 12.57 5.55 -1.09
N GLY A 113 12.90 5.49 0.20
CA GLY A 113 12.95 4.26 0.96
C GLY A 113 11.72 4.14 1.85
N PHE A 114 10.75 3.30 1.47
CA PHE A 114 9.56 3.03 2.29
C PHE A 114 9.86 1.90 3.27
N ARG A 115 9.81 2.17 4.57
CA ARG A 115 10.16 1.24 5.68
C ARG A 115 11.55 0.60 5.60
N LYS A 116 12.39 1.08 4.67
CA LYS A 116 13.76 0.63 4.43
C LYS A 116 14.64 1.84 4.20
N GLU A 117 15.66 2.00 5.03
CA GLU A 117 16.63 3.09 4.89
C GLU A 117 17.55 2.82 3.70
N ILE A 118 17.80 3.84 2.88
CA ILE A 118 18.76 3.75 1.77
C ILE A 118 20.12 4.22 2.26
N ARG A 119 21.11 3.31 2.22
CA ARG A 119 22.50 3.62 2.56
C ARG A 119 23.34 3.66 1.29
N HIS A 120 23.43 4.83 0.68
CA HIS A 120 24.19 5.02 -0.55
C HIS A 120 24.94 6.37 -0.53
N PRO A 121 26.22 6.43 -0.96
CA PRO A 121 27.01 7.67 -0.91
C PRO A 121 26.42 8.85 -1.69
N ARG A 122 25.68 8.54 -2.76
CA ARG A 122 24.97 9.55 -3.58
C ARG A 122 23.59 9.95 -3.03
N ALA A 123 23.06 9.24 -2.03
CA ALA A 123 21.74 9.54 -1.46
C ALA A 123 21.91 10.51 -0.29
N GLU A 124 21.51 11.76 -0.49
CA GLU A 124 21.49 12.80 0.54
C GLU A 124 20.10 12.89 1.14
N LEU A 125 19.96 12.60 2.44
CA LEU A 125 18.66 12.64 3.11
C LEU A 125 18.10 14.06 3.07
N MET A 126 16.92 14.23 2.48
CA MET A 126 16.20 15.50 2.47
C MET A 126 15.29 15.62 3.68
N LEU A 127 14.45 14.62 3.91
CA LEU A 127 13.50 14.60 5.02
C LEU A 127 13.04 13.19 5.36
N ARG A 128 12.53 13.05 6.59
CA ARG A 128 11.92 11.82 7.08
C ARG A 128 10.43 11.81 6.73
N LEU A 129 9.98 10.74 6.08
CA LEU A 129 8.57 10.50 5.78
C LEU A 129 7.91 9.77 6.96
N PRO A 130 6.57 9.79 7.08
CA PRO A 130 5.85 9.04 8.11
C PRO A 130 6.31 7.59 8.27
N ASP A 131 6.47 6.88 7.15
CA ASP A 131 6.86 5.48 7.11
C ASP A 131 8.12 5.27 6.25
N GLY A 132 9.02 6.26 6.17
CA GLY A 132 10.19 6.14 5.30
C GLY A 132 11.12 7.35 5.27
N TRP A 133 11.87 7.45 4.18
CA TRP A 133 12.86 8.50 3.96
C TRP A 133 12.84 8.96 2.51
N LEU A 134 13.00 10.26 2.32
CA LEU A 134 13.17 10.89 1.02
C LEU A 134 14.62 11.40 0.89
N TYR A 135 15.26 11.07 -0.21
CA TYR A 135 16.62 11.45 -0.53
C TYR A 135 16.68 12.21 -1.85
N ARG A 136 17.64 13.13 -1.94
CA ARG A 136 18.13 13.67 -3.20
C ARG A 136 19.28 12.79 -3.68
N VAL A 137 19.28 12.43 -4.96
CA VAL A 137 20.37 11.67 -5.57
C VAL A 137 21.34 12.64 -6.24
N LYS A 138 22.60 12.61 -5.80
CA LYS A 138 23.68 13.37 -6.44
C LYS A 138 23.97 12.75 -7.81
N ARG A 139 24.10 13.61 -8.83
CA ARG A 139 24.56 13.18 -10.15
C ARG A 139 25.97 12.58 -10.03
N PRO A 140 26.28 11.55 -10.85
CA PRO A 140 27.65 11.05 -10.96
C PRO A 140 28.62 12.15 -11.41
#